data_AF-A0A6V7I6P4-F1
#
_entry.id   AF-A0A6V7I6P4-F1
#
_cell.length_a   1.000
_cell.length_b   1.000
_cell.length_c   1.000
_cell.angle_alpha   90.00
_cell.angle_beta   90.00
_cell.angle_gamma   90.00
#
_symmetry.space_group_name_H-M   'P 1'
#
loop_
_entity.id
_entity.type
_entity.pdbx_description
1 polymer ?
#
loop_
_entity_poly.entity_id
_entity_poly.type
_entity_poly.pdbx_seq_one_letter_code
_entity_poly.pdbx_strand_id
1 'polypeptide(L)'
;CRLLATLKIRNGNSEDERQRAIMSKGLPKQKPIDGVKQILIVASGKGGVGKSTTSVNLATALKIAAPEKSIGLLDADVFGPSIPLMMNLHQSPMLNKQEMMEPLVNYGVK
;
A
#
# COMPACT_ATOMS: atom_id res chain seq x y z
N CYS A 1 26.82 31.28 -12.63
CA CYS A 1 28.00 30.99 -13.44
C CYS A 1 27.71 29.74 -14.27
N ARG A 2 28.09 29.75 -15.55
CA ARG A 2 27.72 28.77 -16.60
C ARG A 2 27.93 27.30 -16.21
N LEU A 3 26.98 26.46 -16.59
CA LEU A 3 27.33 25.27 -17.35
C LEU A 3 26.27 25.06 -18.45
N LEU A 4 26.70 25.28 -19.69
CA LEU A 4 25.98 24.89 -20.90
C LEU A 4 26.32 23.41 -21.13
N ALA A 5 25.32 22.55 -21.20
CA ALA A 5 25.44 21.26 -21.86
C ALA A 5 24.43 21.23 -23.00
N THR A 6 24.93 21.54 -24.20
CA THR A 6 24.26 21.20 -25.46
C THR A 6 24.26 19.69 -25.63
N LEU A 7 23.08 19.08 -25.66
CA LEU A 7 22.90 17.78 -26.32
C LEU A 7 21.68 17.87 -27.22
N LYS A 8 21.96 17.98 -28.53
CA LYS A 8 20.97 17.84 -29.59
C LYS A 8 21.01 16.38 -30.01
N ILE A 9 20.16 15.56 -29.40
CA ILE A 9 19.82 14.24 -29.93
C ILE A 9 18.45 14.39 -30.59
N ARG A 10 18.44 14.38 -31.93
CA ARG A 10 17.26 14.01 -32.70
C ARG A 10 17.31 12.49 -32.81
N ASN A 11 16.44 11.81 -32.07
CA ASN A 11 15.74 10.57 -32.44
C ASN A 11 15.01 10.02 -31.21
N GLY A 12 13.68 10.24 -31.15
CA GLY A 12 12.80 9.67 -30.13
C GLY A 12 11.72 10.63 -29.61
N ASN A 13 10.85 11.15 -30.48
CA ASN A 13 9.81 12.14 -30.10
C ASN A 13 8.82 11.66 -29.02
N SER A 14 8.68 10.35 -28.76
CA SER A 14 7.64 9.81 -27.88
C SER A 14 8.01 9.75 -26.39
N GLU A 15 9.28 9.54 -26.05
CA GLU A 15 9.69 9.34 -24.65
C GLU A 15 9.90 10.66 -23.90
N ASP A 16 10.50 11.66 -24.56
CA ASP A 16 10.68 12.99 -24.00
C ASP A 16 9.35 13.72 -23.78
N GLU A 17 8.41 13.59 -24.72
CA GLU A 17 7.05 14.13 -24.57
C GLU A 17 6.30 13.43 -23.44
N ARG A 18 6.44 12.10 -23.30
CA ARG A 18 5.83 11.34 -22.21
C ARG A 18 6.45 11.71 -20.86
N GLN A 19 7.77 11.87 -20.77
CA GLN A 19 8.43 12.32 -19.55
C GLN A 19 7.99 13.74 -19.17
N ARG A 20 7.92 14.67 -20.13
CA ARG A 20 7.40 16.02 -19.89
C ARG A 20 5.93 16.03 -19.49
N ALA A 21 5.12 15.15 -20.08
CA ALA A 21 3.72 14.98 -19.71
C ALA A 21 3.52 14.36 -18.32
N ILE A 22 4.44 13.50 -17.88
CA ILE A 22 4.46 12.95 -16.52
C ILE A 22 4.93 14.01 -15.53
N MET A 23 5.94 14.82 -15.87
CA MET A 23 6.44 15.91 -15.02
C MET A 23 5.49 17.12 -14.98
N SER A 24 4.65 17.32 -15.99
CA SER A 24 3.61 18.37 -16.00
C SER A 24 2.35 17.96 -15.25
N LYS A 25 2.11 16.66 -15.08
CA LYS A 25 1.15 16.15 -14.11
C LYS A 25 1.74 16.38 -12.72
N GLY A 26 1.23 17.39 -12.02
CA GLY A 26 1.55 17.60 -10.61
C GLY A 26 1.36 16.32 -9.78
N LEU A 27 1.90 16.32 -8.56
CA LEU A 27 1.82 15.18 -7.66
C LEU A 27 0.37 14.65 -7.59
N PRO A 28 0.17 13.32 -7.69
CA PRO A 28 -1.16 12.75 -7.61
C PRO A 28 -1.84 13.21 -6.32
N LYS A 29 -3.03 13.81 -6.47
CA LYS A 29 -3.83 14.23 -5.31
C LYS A 29 -4.17 12.98 -4.50
N GLN A 30 -3.83 12.99 -3.21
CA GLN A 30 -4.18 11.91 -2.30
C GLN A 30 -5.71 11.78 -2.30
N LYS A 31 -6.21 10.62 -2.74
CA LYS A 31 -7.61 10.25 -2.56
C LYS A 31 -7.72 9.57 -1.20
N PRO A 32 -8.43 10.16 -0.23
CA PRO A 32 -8.69 9.47 1.03
C PRO A 32 -9.54 8.23 0.77
N ILE A 33 -9.35 7.20 1.61
CA ILE A 33 -10.21 6.03 1.60
C ILE A 33 -11.42 6.35 2.48
N ASP A 34 -12.62 6.23 1.92
CA ASP A 34 -13.86 6.53 2.65
C ASP A 34 -13.98 5.65 3.90
N GLY A 35 -14.30 6.28 5.03
CA GLY A 35 -14.41 5.60 6.32
C GLY A 35 -13.09 5.36 7.06
N VAL A 36 -11.93 5.67 6.46
CA VAL A 36 -10.63 5.50 7.12
C VAL A 36 -10.10 6.83 7.65
N LYS A 37 -9.99 6.97 8.97
CA LYS A 37 -9.51 8.19 9.63
C LYS A 37 -7.99 8.36 9.54
N GLN A 38 -7.25 7.26 9.58
CA GLN A 38 -5.79 7.25 9.63
C GLN A 38 -5.25 6.07 8.82
N ILE A 39 -4.19 6.30 8.06
CA ILE A 39 -3.52 5.29 7.26
C ILE A 39 -2.08 5.19 7.75
N LEU A 40 -1.69 4.00 8.21
CA LEU A 40 -0.32 3.71 8.60
C LEU A 40 0.31 2.77 7.58
N ILE A 41 1.43 3.20 6.99
CA ILE A 41 2.16 2.43 5.99
C ILE A 41 3.37 1.80 6.65
N VAL A 42 3.45 0.47 6.61
CA VAL A 42 4.64 -0.30 7.01
C VAL A 42 5.37 -0.72 5.75
N ALA A 43 6.58 -0.21 5.54
CA ALA A 43 7.39 -0.47 4.36
C ALA A 43 8.80 -0.97 4.73
N SER A 44 9.45 -1.69 3.82
CA SER A 44 10.84 -2.13 3.95
C SER A 44 11.56 -1.99 2.61
N GLY A 45 12.83 -1.58 2.65
CA GLY A 45 13.71 -1.52 1.48
C GLY A 45 14.32 -2.86 1.08
N LYS A 46 14.17 -3.91 1.89
CA LYS A 46 14.74 -5.25 1.65
C LYS A 46 13.77 -6.37 2.02
N GLY A 47 13.89 -7.52 1.36
CA GLY A 47 13.15 -8.74 1.70
C GLY A 47 13.60 -9.35 3.02
N GLY A 48 12.70 -10.02 3.75
CA GLY A 48 13.05 -10.80 4.94
C GLY A 48 13.25 -10.02 6.25
N VAL A 49 13.03 -8.69 6.29
CA VAL A 49 13.18 -7.89 7.53
C VAL A 49 12.04 -8.06 8.54
N GLY A 50 11.02 -8.85 8.22
CA GLY A 50 9.84 -9.03 9.08
C GLY A 50 8.76 -7.95 8.96
N LYS A 51 8.71 -7.20 7.84
CA LYS A 51 7.67 -6.17 7.58
C LYS A 51 6.26 -6.66 7.91
N SER A 52 5.85 -7.81 7.34
CA SER A 52 4.52 -8.36 7.52
C SER A 52 4.27 -8.82 8.95
N THR A 53 5.28 -9.42 9.61
CA THR A 53 5.22 -9.79 11.03
C THR A 53 5.01 -8.57 11.92
N THR A 54 5.75 -7.49 11.68
CA THR A 54 5.60 -6.22 12.42
C THR A 54 4.22 -5.62 12.18
N SER A 55 3.68 -5.66 10.95
CA SER A 55 2.34 -5.16 10.65
C SER A 55 1.25 -5.91 11.42
N VAL A 56 1.32 -7.24 11.50
CA VAL A 56 0.35 -8.07 12.24
C VAL A 56 0.40 -7.77 13.74
N ASN A 57 1.60 -7.76 14.31
CA ASN A 57 1.79 -7.50 15.74
C ASN A 57 1.34 -6.07 16.10
N LEU A 58 1.59 -5.10 15.23
CA LEU A 58 1.13 -3.73 15.45
C LEU A 58 -0.39 -3.63 15.39
N ALA A 59 -1.03 -4.26 14.41
CA ALA A 59 -2.49 -4.24 14.28
C ALA A 59 -3.18 -4.88 15.50
N THR A 60 -2.69 -6.04 15.94
CA THR A 60 -3.21 -6.74 17.12
C THR A 60 -2.95 -5.97 18.41
N ALA A 61 -1.75 -5.40 18.59
CA ALA A 61 -1.44 -4.56 19.75
C ALA A 61 -2.31 -3.30 19.81
N LEU A 62 -2.53 -2.64 18.67
CA LEU A 62 -3.44 -1.49 18.59
C LEU A 62 -4.88 -1.89 18.91
N LYS A 63 -5.31 -3.10 18.51
CA LYS A 63 -6.65 -3.59 18.82
C LYS A 63 -6.84 -3.84 20.31
N ILE A 64 -5.83 -4.37 20.97
CA ILE A 64 -5.82 -4.58 22.42
C ILE A 64 -5.79 -3.23 23.15
N ALA A 65 -4.96 -2.28 22.70
CA ALA A 65 -4.80 -0.98 23.33
C ALA A 65 -6.01 -0.03 23.13
N ALA A 66 -6.74 -0.18 22.02
CA ALA A 66 -7.91 0.62 21.69
C ALA A 66 -9.05 -0.27 21.12
N PRO A 67 -9.74 -1.05 21.98
CA PRO A 67 -10.76 -2.01 21.56
C PRO A 67 -11.92 -1.39 20.78
N GLU A 68 -12.24 -0.13 21.04
CA GLU A 68 -13.30 0.64 20.39
C GLU A 68 -12.95 1.05 18.94
N LYS A 69 -11.67 1.02 18.56
CA LYS A 69 -11.24 1.40 17.21
C LYS A 69 -11.43 0.24 16.22
N SER A 70 -11.87 0.60 15.02
CA SER A 70 -11.85 -0.28 13.86
C SER A 70 -10.44 -0.29 13.26
N ILE A 71 -9.81 -1.46 13.25
CA ILE A 71 -8.47 -1.64 12.70
C ILE A 71 -8.59 -2.60 11.52
N GLY A 72 -8.09 -2.12 10.37
CA GLY A 72 -7.99 -2.89 9.13
C GLY A 72 -6.52 -3.17 8.82
N LEU A 73 -6.22 -4.36 8.29
CA LEU A 73 -4.89 -4.74 7.85
C LEU A 73 -4.93 -5.19 6.39
N LEU A 74 -4.33 -4.36 5.52
CA LEU A 74 -4.23 -4.65 4.09
C LEU A 74 -2.80 -5.03 3.74
N ASP A 75 -2.62 -6.19 3.12
CA ASP A 75 -1.34 -6.61 2.57
C ASP A 75 -1.22 -6.22 1.09
N ALA A 76 -0.08 -5.64 0.73
CA ALA A 76 0.30 -5.40 -0.66
C ALA A 76 1.62 -6.11 -1.01
N ASP A 77 2.10 -7.01 -0.14
CA ASP A 77 3.30 -7.79 -0.38
C ASP A 77 3.01 -8.99 -1.29
N VAL A 78 3.70 -9.05 -2.42
CA VAL A 78 3.55 -10.13 -3.42
C VAL A 78 4.43 -11.33 -3.08
N PHE A 79 5.50 -11.14 -2.30
CA PHE A 79 6.56 -12.15 -2.12
C PHE A 79 6.81 -12.55 -0.65
N GLY A 80 6.03 -12.03 0.29
CA GLY A 80 6.10 -12.37 1.71
C GLY A 80 5.16 -13.51 2.14
N PRO A 81 5.30 -14.04 3.37
CA PRO A 81 4.26 -14.89 3.95
C PRO A 81 2.95 -14.10 4.02
N SER A 82 1.89 -14.67 3.46
CA SER A 82 0.59 -14.02 3.36
C SER A 82 0.08 -13.60 4.74
N ILE A 83 -0.26 -12.32 4.94
CA ILE A 83 -0.89 -11.82 6.18
C ILE A 83 -2.03 -12.74 6.67
N PRO A 84 -2.94 -13.23 5.81
CA PRO A 84 -3.93 -14.25 6.17
C PRO A 84 -3.36 -15.45 6.93
N LEU A 85 -2.22 -15.99 6.50
CA LEU A 85 -1.57 -17.13 7.15
C LEU A 85 -1.11 -16.78 8.58
N MET A 86 -0.49 -15.62 8.78
CA MET A 86 -0.07 -15.17 10.12
C MET A 86 -1.25 -14.86 11.04
N MET A 87 -2.37 -14.46 10.45
CA MET A 87 -3.63 -14.26 11.16
C MET A 87 -4.42 -15.57 11.32
N ASN A 88 -3.85 -16.75 11.02
CA ASN A 88 -4.54 -18.05 11.09
C ASN A 88 -5.88 -18.08 10.32
N LEU A 89 -5.93 -17.35 9.20
CA LEU A 89 -7.06 -17.30 8.28
C LEU A 89 -6.78 -18.22 7.09
N HIS A 90 -7.62 -19.24 6.93
CA HIS A 90 -7.52 -20.24 5.85
C HIS A 90 -8.54 -20.03 4.74
N GLN A 91 -9.44 -19.06 4.93
CA GLN A 91 -10.51 -18.74 3.99
C GLN A 91 -10.01 -17.69 3.01
N SER A 92 -10.50 -17.75 1.77
CA SER A 92 -10.36 -16.65 0.83
C SER A 92 -11.47 -15.63 1.07
N PRO A 93 -11.20 -14.33 0.95
CA PRO A 93 -12.23 -13.33 1.10
C PRO A 93 -13.29 -13.48 0.00
N MET A 94 -14.55 -13.45 0.40
CA MET A 94 -15.69 -13.56 -0.51
C MET A 94 -16.07 -12.17 -1.03
N LEU A 95 -16.70 -12.11 -2.19
CA LEU A 95 -17.31 -10.87 -2.69
C LEU A 95 -18.75 -10.77 -2.17
N ASN A 96 -19.13 -9.58 -1.71
CA ASN A 96 -20.51 -9.29 -1.38
C ASN A 96 -21.35 -9.01 -2.65
N LYS A 97 -22.66 -8.79 -2.48
CA LYS A 97 -23.59 -8.46 -3.59
C LYS A 97 -23.25 -7.17 -4.34
N GLN A 98 -22.36 -6.34 -3.79
CA GLN A 98 -21.88 -5.09 -4.37
C GLN A 98 -20.48 -5.25 -5.00
N GLU A 99 -20.03 -6.49 -5.22
CA GLU A 99 -18.70 -6.84 -5.75
C GLU A 99 -17.53 -6.31 -4.89
N MET A 100 -17.79 -6.02 -3.61
CA MET A 100 -16.76 -5.61 -2.66
C MET A 100 -16.24 -6.82 -1.89
N MET A 101 -14.93 -6.84 -1.64
CA MET A 101 -14.27 -7.86 -0.85
C MET A 101 -14.71 -7.76 0.62
N GLU A 102 -15.29 -8.84 1.15
CA GLU A 102 -15.60 -8.93 2.58
C GLU A 102 -14.31 -9.23 3.36
N PRO A 103 -13.95 -8.38 4.33
CA PRO A 103 -12.74 -8.57 5.12
C PRO A 103 -12.86 -9.80 6.01
N LEU A 104 -11.79 -10.59 6.05
CA LEU A 104 -11.66 -11.69 6.97
C LEU A 104 -11.27 -11.15 8.35
N VAL A 105 -11.87 -11.70 9.40
CA VAL A 105 -11.69 -11.16 10.76
C VAL A 105 -10.98 -12.20 11.62
N ASN A 106 -9.87 -11.80 12.25
CA ASN A 106 -9.31 -12.52 13.38
C ASN A 106 -8.69 -11.56 14.41
N TYR A 107 -8.66 -11.95 15.68
CA TYR A 107 -8.15 -11.14 16.80
C TYR A 107 -8.78 -9.72 16.89
N GLY A 108 -10.00 -9.56 16.36
CA GLY A 108 -10.69 -8.27 16.27
C GLY A 108 -10.13 -7.31 15.21
N VAL A 109 -9.16 -7.74 14.40
CA VAL A 109 -8.63 -7.03 13.23
C VAL A 109 -9.37 -7.51 11.98
N LYS A 110 -9.72 -6.58 11.10
CA LYS A 110 -10.41 -6.83 9.82
C LYS A 110 -9.47 -6.68 8.63
#